data_AF-R1FVR1-F1
#
_entry.id   AF-R1FVR1-F1
#
_cell.length_a   1.000
_cell.length_b   1.000
_cell.length_c   1.000
_cell.angle_alpha   90.00
_cell.angle_beta   90.00
_cell.angle_gamma   90.00
#
_symmetry.space_group_name_H-M   'P 1'
#
loop_
_entity.id
_entity.type
_entity.pdbx_description
1 polymer ?
#
loop_
_entity_poly.entity_id
_entity_poly.type
_entity_poly.pdbx_seq_one_letter_code
_entity_poly.pdbx_strand_id
1 'polypeptide(L)'
;TLASLQLVIGSGWVVSLWVLGLRQRPALSASQALRLLPLGLVTAVAHGSAIYANLAGSLSFSQIVKAGEPAFAAAVGYGVYRNGVSWRKLLCLVPVIGGIAIASATELDYT
;
A
#
# COMPACT_ATOMS: atom_id res chain seq x y z
N THR A 1 16.14 -6.91 5.25
CA THR A 1 17.03 -5.81 5.71
C THR A 1 16.67 -4.46 5.11
N LEU A 2 16.63 -4.31 3.78
CA LEU A 2 16.34 -3.03 3.12
C LEU A 2 14.99 -2.40 3.54
N ALA A 3 13.91 -3.18 3.54
CA ALA A 3 12.58 -2.71 3.94
C ALA A 3 12.54 -2.15 5.38
N SER A 4 13.23 -2.82 6.32
CA SER A 4 13.32 -2.38 7.71
C SER A 4 14.10 -1.07 7.84
N LEU A 5 15.20 -0.91 7.08
CA LEU A 5 15.96 0.35 7.05
C LEU A 5 15.11 1.52 6.54
N GLN A 6 14.33 1.31 5.47
CA GLN A 6 13.42 2.33 4.95
C GLN A 6 12.40 2.80 6.00
N LEU A 7 11.83 1.87 6.77
CA LEU A 7 10.89 2.18 7.86
C LEU A 7 11.57 2.93 9.01
N VAL A 8 12.79 2.53 9.39
CA VAL A 8 13.56 3.19 10.46
C VAL A 8 13.95 4.61 10.05
N ILE A 9 14.48 4.79 8.84
CA ILE A 9 14.87 6.11 8.32
C ILE A 9 13.64 7.03 8.19
N GLY A 10 12.54 6.52 7.64
CA GLY A 10 11.28 7.27 7.53
C GLY A 10 10.72 7.68 8.90
N SER A 11 10.82 6.78 9.88
CA SER A 11 10.41 7.06 11.26
C SER A 11 11.30 8.11 11.92
N GLY A 12 12.62 8.01 11.77
CA GLY A 12 13.58 9.00 12.24
C GLY A 12 13.37 10.39 11.62
N TRP A 13 13.05 10.44 10.32
CA TRP A 13 12.70 11.68 9.63
C TRP A 13 11.47 12.35 10.26
N VAL A 14 10.37 11.61 10.45
CA VAL A 14 9.14 12.15 11.04
C VAL A 14 9.36 12.60 12.49
N VAL A 15 10.11 11.85 13.28
CA VAL A 15 10.47 12.23 14.65
C VAL A 15 11.29 13.52 14.66
N SER A 16 12.24 13.67 13.73
CA SER A 16 13.03 14.90 13.60
C SER A 16 12.15 16.12 13.30
N LEU A 17 11.16 15.98 12.41
CA LEU A 17 10.19 17.04 12.12
C LEU A 17 9.35 17.43 13.34
N TRP A 18 9.01 16.47 14.21
CA TRP A 18 8.28 16.73 15.45
C TRP A 18 9.15 17.41 16.51
N VAL A 19 10.44 17.07 16.60
CA VAL A 19 11.39 17.70 17.53
C VAL A 19 11.66 19.14 17.11
N LEU A 20 11.86 19.39 15.81
CA LEU A 20 12.10 20.72 15.24
C LEU A 20 10.84 21.60 15.15
N GLY A 21 9.66 21.07 15.49
CA GLY A 21 8.39 21.80 15.40
C GLY A 21 7.92 22.11 13.98
N LEU A 22 8.57 21.53 12.95
CA LEU A 22 8.25 21.73 11.53
C LEU A 22 6.95 21.04 11.11
N ARG A 23 6.49 20.06 11.89
CA ARG A 23 5.23 19.35 11.67
C ARG A 23 4.47 19.21 13.00
N GLN A 24 3.16 19.41 12.96
CA GLN A 24 2.30 19.19 14.12
C GLN A 24 2.39 17.73 14.60
N ARG A 25 2.54 17.58 15.92
CA ARG A 25 2.56 16.26 16.57
C ARG A 25 1.14 15.69 16.65
N PRO A 26 0.94 14.39 16.39
CA PRO A 26 -0.37 13.78 16.50
C PRO A 26 -0.87 13.81 17.96
N ALA A 27 -2.11 14.25 18.16
CA ALA A 27 -2.76 14.25 19.47
C ALA A 27 -3.32 12.85 19.77
N LEU A 28 -2.45 11.94 20.21
CA LEU A 28 -2.81 10.56 20.55
C LEU A 28 -2.46 10.26 22.01
N SER A 29 -3.39 9.67 22.75
CA SER A 29 -3.08 9.08 24.05
C SER A 29 -2.26 7.79 23.88
N ALA A 30 -1.50 7.41 24.90
CA ALA A 30 -0.74 6.15 24.90
C ALA A 30 -1.63 4.92 24.64
N SER A 31 -2.87 4.93 25.15
CA SER A 31 -3.85 3.86 24.91
C SER A 31 -4.28 3.77 23.44
N GLN A 32 -4.45 4.90 22.75
CA GLN A 32 -4.79 4.94 21.33
C GLN A 32 -3.61 4.51 20.47
N ALA A 33 -2.39 4.89 20.85
CA ALA A 33 -1.18 4.44 20.17
C ALA A 33 -1.03 2.91 20.22
N LEU A 34 -1.27 2.29 21.37
CA LEU A 34 -1.25 0.83 21.51
C LEU A 34 -2.32 0.12 20.68
N ARG A 35 -3.51 0.73 20.51
CA ARG A 35 -4.56 0.19 19.63
C ARG A 35 -4.19 0.21 18.15
N LEU A 36 -3.26 1.08 17.75
CA LEU A 36 -2.76 1.15 16.37
C LEU A 36 -1.62 0.18 16.10
N LEU A 37 -1.05 -0.45 17.14
CA LEU A 37 0.07 -1.36 17.00
C LEU A 37 -0.20 -2.54 16.03
N PRO A 38 -1.37 -3.22 16.09
CA PRO A 38 -1.67 -4.31 15.16
C PRO A 38 -1.73 -3.82 13.71
N LEU A 39 -2.30 -2.63 13.48
CA LEU A 39 -2.34 -2.02 12.14
C LEU A 39 -0.93 -1.71 11.65
N GLY A 40 -0.09 -1.13 12.50
CA GLY A 40 1.32 -0.85 12.18
C GLY A 40 2.11 -2.11 11.82
N LEU A 41 1.88 -3.22 12.53
CA LEU A 41 2.51 -4.50 12.22
C LEU A 41 2.08 -5.06 10.86
N VAL A 42 0.77 -5.03 10.56
CA VAL A 42 0.25 -5.47 9.25
C VAL A 42 0.84 -4.60 8.13
N THR A 43 0.91 -3.28 8.32
CA THR A 43 1.54 -2.38 7.35
C THR A 43 3.03 -2.66 7.17
N ALA A 44 3.77 -2.95 8.24
CA ALA A 44 5.19 -3.29 8.16
C ALA A 44 5.42 -4.61 7.40
N VAL A 45 4.57 -5.62 7.63
CA VAL A 45 4.58 -6.89 6.88
C VAL A 45 4.27 -6.66 5.41
N ALA A 46 3.23 -5.87 5.10
CA ALA A 46 2.87 -5.53 3.73
C ALA A 46 3.99 -4.76 3.00
N HIS A 47 4.67 -3.84 3.68
CA HIS A 47 5.83 -3.14 3.13
C HIS A 47 6.99 -4.11 2.87
N GLY A 48 7.28 -4.99 3.84
CA GLY A 48 8.31 -6.02 3.70
C GLY A 48 8.05 -6.97 2.53
N SER A 49 6.81 -7.45 2.38
CA SER A 49 6.43 -8.34 1.26
C SER A 49 6.48 -7.62 -0.09
N ALA A 50 6.07 -6.35 -0.15
CA ALA A 50 6.15 -5.56 -1.38
C ALA A 50 7.60 -5.32 -1.84
N ILE A 51 8.52 -5.04 -0.91
CA ILE A 51 9.94 -4.92 -1.22
C ILE A 51 10.53 -6.27 -1.61
N TYR A 52 10.13 -7.36 -0.94
CA TYR A 52 10.56 -8.70 -1.32
C TYR A 52 10.11 -9.06 -2.73
N ALA A 53 8.84 -8.84 -3.09
CA ALA A 53 8.31 -9.10 -4.43
C ALA A 53 9.08 -8.31 -5.52
N ASN A 54 9.36 -7.03 -5.25
CA ASN A 54 10.16 -6.19 -6.15
C ASN A 54 11.62 -6.67 -6.32
N LEU A 55 12.17 -7.39 -5.34
CA LEU A 55 13.57 -7.85 -5.37
C LEU A 55 13.71 -9.30 -5.86
N ALA A 56 12.71 -10.13 -5.60
CA ALA A 56 12.70 -11.55 -5.91
C ALA A 56 12.08 -11.87 -7.28
N GLY A 57 11.32 -10.93 -7.86
CA GLY A 57 10.74 -11.05 -9.19
C GLY A 57 10.91 -9.76 -9.98
N SER A 58 10.32 -9.73 -11.17
CA SER A 58 10.37 -8.56 -12.04
C SER A 58 9.74 -7.34 -11.37
N LEU A 59 10.48 -6.22 -11.39
CA LEU A 59 10.00 -4.94 -10.87
C LEU A 59 8.74 -4.50 -11.60
N SER A 60 8.67 -4.67 -12.93
CA SER A 60 7.52 -4.29 -13.74
C SER A 60 6.30 -5.16 -13.41
N PHE A 61 6.46 -6.47 -13.22
CA PHE A 61 5.37 -7.32 -12.75
C PHE A 61 4.83 -6.88 -11.39
N SER A 62 5.70 -6.53 -10.45
CA SER A 62 5.27 -6.04 -9.13
C SER A 62 4.49 -4.72 -9.22
N GLN A 63 4.80 -3.85 -10.19
CA GLN A 63 4.01 -2.64 -10.43
C GLN A 63 2.66 -2.97 -11.08
N ILE A 64 2.57 -3.97 -11.94
CA ILE A 64 1.32 -4.43 -12.53
C ILE A 64 0.38 -4.97 -11.44
N VAL A 65 0.90 -5.75 -10.49
CA VAL A 65 0.12 -6.22 -9.33
C VAL A 65 -0.37 -5.05 -8.49
N LYS A 66 0.48 -4.05 -8.20
CA LYS A 66 0.09 -2.84 -7.47
C LYS A 66 -0.95 -2.01 -8.20
N ALA A 67 -0.89 -1.96 -9.53
CA ALA A 67 -1.90 -1.26 -10.33
C ALA A 67 -3.31 -1.83 -10.13
N GLY A 68 -3.43 -3.08 -9.65
CA GLY A 68 -4.69 -3.71 -9.27
C GLY A 68 -5.29 -3.30 -7.92
N GLU A 69 -4.55 -2.58 -7.07
CA GLU A 69 -5.03 -2.13 -5.75
C GLU A 69 -6.40 -1.42 -5.78
N PRO A 70 -6.72 -0.54 -6.76
CA PRO A 70 -8.03 0.10 -6.83
C PRO A 70 -9.18 -0.89 -7.05
N ALA A 71 -8.96 -1.94 -7.86
CA ALA A 71 -9.96 -2.97 -8.10
C ALA A 71 -10.17 -3.84 -6.84
N PHE A 72 -9.08 -4.20 -6.16
CA PHE A 72 -9.14 -4.91 -4.88
C PHE A 72 -9.85 -4.08 -3.80
N ALA A 73 -9.52 -2.80 -3.68
CA ALA A 73 -10.16 -1.88 -2.73
C ALA A 73 -11.67 -1.73 -3.00
N ALA A 74 -12.09 -1.69 -4.27
CA ALA A 74 -13.51 -1.68 -4.62
C ALA A 74 -14.22 -2.98 -4.24
N ALA A 75 -13.59 -4.14 -4.47
CA ALA A 75 -14.13 -5.45 -4.10
C ALA A 75 -14.28 -5.60 -2.58
N VAL A 76 -13.27 -5.22 -1.81
CA VAL A 76 -13.32 -5.22 -0.33
C VAL A 76 -14.32 -4.19 0.19
N GLY A 77 -14.37 -3.00 -0.41
CA GLY A 77 -15.33 -1.96 -0.08
C GLY A 77 -16.78 -2.42 -0.20
N TYR A 78 -17.09 -3.14 -1.28
CA TYR A 78 -18.42 -3.70 -1.51
C TYR A 78 -18.69 -4.94 -0.64
N GLY A 79 -17.77 -5.91 -0.63
CA GLY A 79 -17.97 -7.22 -0.01
C GLY A 79 -17.84 -7.25 1.51
N VAL A 80 -16.89 -6.49 2.07
CA VAL A 80 -16.62 -6.46 3.52
C VAL A 80 -17.33 -5.28 4.18
N TYR A 81 -17.14 -4.08 3.64
CA TYR A 81 -17.65 -2.86 4.27
C TYR A 81 -19.07 -2.49 3.83
N ARG A 82 -19.66 -3.21 2.86
CA ARG A 82 -20.98 -2.92 2.28
C ARG A 82 -21.15 -1.46 1.83
N ASN A 83 -20.05 -0.80 1.47
CA ASN A 83 -20.07 0.55 0.96
C ASN A 83 -20.55 0.53 -0.50
N GLY A 84 -21.57 1.33 -0.80
CA GLY A 84 -22.07 1.50 -2.17
C GLY A 84 -20.98 2.11 -3.06
N VAL A 85 -20.56 1.36 -4.09
CA VAL A 85 -19.67 1.88 -5.12
C VAL A 85 -20.53 2.52 -6.21
N SER A 86 -20.28 3.80 -6.52
CA SER A 86 -21.07 4.49 -7.55
C SER A 86 -20.81 3.87 -8.93
N TRP A 87 -21.82 3.93 -9.80
CA TRP A 87 -21.72 3.44 -11.18
C TRP A 87 -20.51 4.03 -11.94
N ARG A 88 -20.19 5.31 -11.69
CA ARG A 88 -19.03 5.98 -12.29
C ARG A 88 -17.71 5.35 -11.89
N LYS A 89 -17.55 4.93 -10.62
CA LYS A 89 -16.35 4.24 -10.13
C LYS A 89 -16.20 2.87 -10.76
N LEU A 90 -17.31 2.14 -10.97
CA LEU A 90 -17.30 0.85 -11.66
C LEU A 90 -16.89 1.01 -13.13
N LEU A 91 -17.38 2.04 -13.82
CA LEU A 91 -16.95 2.33 -15.19
C LEU A 91 -15.44 2.65 -15.27
N CYS A 92 -14.88 3.35 -14.29
CA CYS A 92 -13.44 3.60 -14.23
C CYS A 92 -12.61 2.33 -13.98
N LEU A 93 -13.18 1.28 -13.38
CA LEU A 93 -12.47 0.01 -13.20
C LEU A 93 -12.27 -0.74 -14.52
N VAL A 94 -13.13 -0.53 -15.53
CA VAL A 94 -13.01 -1.18 -16.84
C VAL A 94 -11.66 -0.90 -17.51
N PRO A 95 -11.24 0.36 -17.73
CA PRO A 95 -9.91 0.63 -18.31
C PRO A 95 -8.76 0.26 -17.37
N VAL A 96 -8.94 0.31 -16.05
CA VAL A 96 -7.91 -0.11 -15.08
C VAL A 96 -7.64 -1.61 -15.20
N ILE A 97 -8.68 -2.43 -15.14
CA ILE A 97 -8.57 -3.89 -15.27
C ILE A 97 -8.06 -4.26 -16.67
N GLY A 98 -8.55 -3.58 -17.71
CA GLY A 98 -8.07 -3.77 -19.08
C GLY A 98 -6.57 -3.46 -19.22
N GLY A 99 -6.10 -2.35 -18.65
CA GLY A 99 -4.69 -1.98 -18.65
C GLY A 99 -3.82 -2.99 -17.91
N ILE A 100 -4.25 -3.46 -16.73
CA ILE A 100 -3.57 -4.51 -15.97
C ILE A 100 -3.50 -5.82 -16.77
N ALA A 101 -4.61 -6.23 -17.40
CA ALA A 101 -4.66 -7.46 -18.17
C ALA A 101 -3.73 -7.43 -19.38
N ILE A 102 -3.71 -6.32 -20.12
CA ILE A 102 -2.79 -6.14 -21.26
C ILE A 102 -1.34 -6.13 -20.77
N ALA A 103 -1.02 -5.35 -19.73
CA ALA A 103 0.33 -5.26 -19.20
C ALA A 103 0.83 -6.62 -18.66
N SER A 104 -0.04 -7.38 -18.00
CA SER A 104 0.26 -8.73 -17.50
C SER A 104 0.53 -9.72 -18.63
N ALA A 105 -0.20 -9.62 -19.74
CA ALA A 105 -0.01 -10.49 -20.90
C ALA A 105 1.29 -10.20 -21.67
N THR A 106 1.82 -8.98 -21.56
CA THR A 106 3.07 -8.56 -22.22
C THR A 106 4.33 -8.80 -21.38
N GLU A 107 4.20 -9.11 -20.10
CA GLU A 107 5.32 -9.53 -19.25
C GLU A 107 5.67 -10.99 -19.56
N LEU A 108 6.62 -11.17 -20.48
CA LEU A 108 7.04 -12.48 -20.98
C LEU A 108 8.30 -13.03 -20.28
N ASP A 109 9.01 -12.24 -19.48
CA ASP A 109 10.19 -12.67 -18.72
C ASP A 109 10.03 -12.37 -17.23
N TYR A 110 10.05 -13.43 -16.41
CA TYR A 110 9.94 -13.36 -14.94
C TYR A 110 11.31 -13.48 -14.23
N THR A 111 12.40 -13.22 -14.95
CA THR A 111 13.79 -13.15 -14.43
C THR A 111 14.32 -11.74 -14.49
#